data_AF-A0A641MCQ5-F1
#
_entry.id   AF-A0A641MCQ5-F1
#
_cell.length_a   1.000
_cell.length_b   1.000
_cell.length_c   1.000
_cell.angle_alpha   90.00
_cell.angle_beta   90.00
_cell.angle_gamma   90.00
#
_symmetry.space_group_name_H-M   'P 1'
#
loop_
_entity.id
_entity.type
_entity.pdbx_description
1 polymer ?
#
loop_
_entity_poly.entity_id
_entity_poly.type
_entity_poly.pdbx_seq_one_letter_code
_entity_poly.pdbx_strand_id
1 'polypeptide(L)'
;MNKHCYSYHIFYFPFKWHLPEEEKKLLSEQVDLKHIPVETYSMWERRQITRRDKTILTDEKALKDAQELFGEQQYYFDFVHPVLYDIKNEPNPIISHYERREPQENNVEYCIKHKNKEYILRIDAINLNLYATGVGVLSFYLANELEEQKGESAIRDINQYGRRIMPPHCGEFTANHRNMLAECISLKGLHNDVNLRYTDSYDYSIDGKSQFGLSDTWQPATFIRNLIEDLSPSLIVIPIIDDRMLVNCWYSNNDLAMKVKSDSNEFINSDFWYKYVFVDSGDNDYDVTCQNKELRTKLIKESTYERWQKFGTLYGITRYSMVALTDEGDFAKNCLSMHMRTIYSRMFELAIIQRASMLRFSGEVTRVSVLEKGNKIIAERIGSIYKEYI
;
A
#
# COMPACT_ATOMS: atom_id res chain seq x y z
N MET A 1 -18.10 -2.13 -22.94
CA MET A 1 -17.94 -0.68 -22.67
C MET A 1 -16.76 -0.53 -21.74
N ASN A 2 -15.64 0.06 -22.19
CA ASN A 2 -14.54 0.38 -21.27
C ASN A 2 -15.06 1.41 -20.28
N LYS A 3 -15.23 1.02 -19.01
CA LYS A 3 -15.56 1.97 -17.94
C LYS A 3 -14.43 2.99 -17.85
N HIS A 4 -14.79 4.26 -17.83
CA HIS A 4 -13.82 5.34 -17.71
C HIS A 4 -13.30 5.37 -16.28
N CYS A 5 -11.98 5.35 -16.10
CA CYS A 5 -11.32 5.43 -14.80
C CYS A 5 -10.78 6.85 -14.61
N TYR A 6 -11.28 7.55 -13.59
CA TYR A 6 -10.90 8.94 -13.29
C TYR A 6 -9.64 9.02 -12.45
N SER A 7 -9.46 8.04 -11.56
CA SER A 7 -8.27 7.92 -10.74
C SER A 7 -8.01 6.48 -10.35
N TYR A 8 -6.74 6.17 -10.11
CA TYR A 8 -6.28 4.87 -9.66
C TYR A 8 -5.53 5.05 -8.35
N HIS A 9 -5.83 4.22 -7.36
CA HIS A 9 -5.28 4.33 -6.01
C HIS A 9 -4.70 2.99 -5.61
N ILE A 10 -3.46 2.99 -5.13
CA ILE A 10 -2.83 1.82 -4.53
C ILE A 10 -2.43 2.17 -3.10
N PHE A 11 -2.98 1.41 -2.15
CA PHE A 11 -2.62 1.55 -0.75
C PHE A 11 -1.70 0.41 -0.33
N TYR A 12 -0.57 0.74 0.29
CA TYR A 12 0.42 -0.24 0.76
C TYR A 12 0.47 -0.23 2.28
N PHE A 13 0.19 -1.37 2.89
CA PHE A 13 0.34 -1.62 4.31
C PHE A 13 1.59 -2.46 4.57
N PRO A 14 2.73 -1.82 4.90
CA PRO A 14 3.92 -2.54 5.31
C PRO A 14 3.85 -2.94 6.79
N PHE A 15 4.19 -4.19 7.06
CA PHE A 15 4.21 -4.75 8.41
C PHE A 15 5.42 -5.66 8.60
N LYS A 16 5.81 -5.88 9.85
CA LYS A 16 6.62 -7.05 10.20
C LYS A 16 5.69 -8.21 10.52
N TRP A 17 6.13 -9.41 10.20
CA TRP A 17 5.45 -10.63 10.57
C TRP A 17 6.33 -11.48 11.48
N HIS A 18 5.70 -12.30 12.32
CA HIS A 18 6.40 -13.35 13.06
C HIS A 18 5.46 -14.52 13.38
N LEU A 19 6.06 -15.68 13.58
CA LEU A 19 5.41 -16.86 14.09
C LEU A 19 5.75 -16.99 15.59
N PRO A 20 4.75 -17.00 16.50
CA PRO A 20 5.00 -17.06 17.95
C PRO A 20 5.88 -18.24 18.38
N GLU A 21 5.71 -19.39 17.72
CA GLU A 21 6.47 -20.62 17.99
C GLU A 21 7.97 -20.47 17.67
N GLU A 22 8.35 -19.47 16.86
CA GLU A 22 9.71 -19.28 16.38
C GLU A 22 10.47 -18.16 17.07
N GLU A 23 9.86 -17.43 18.01
CA GLU A 23 10.48 -16.25 18.66
C GLU A 23 11.85 -16.52 19.30
N LYS A 24 12.10 -17.77 19.69
CA LYS A 24 13.34 -18.23 20.31
C LYS A 24 14.38 -18.75 19.29
N LYS A 25 14.03 -18.96 18.03
CA LYS A 25 14.95 -19.39 16.96
C LYS A 25 15.93 -18.29 16.52
N LEU A 26 16.85 -18.59 15.61
CA LEU A 26 17.68 -17.60 14.93
C LEU A 26 16.84 -16.74 13.98
N LEU A 27 17.32 -15.53 13.66
CA LEU A 27 16.59 -14.64 12.76
C LEU A 27 16.37 -15.28 11.38
N SER A 28 17.41 -15.92 10.83
CA SER A 28 17.32 -16.64 9.55
C SER A 28 16.26 -17.74 9.52
N GLU A 29 15.95 -18.37 10.65
CA GLU A 29 14.87 -19.35 10.76
C GLU A 29 13.51 -18.69 10.91
N GLN A 30 13.43 -17.58 11.66
CA GLN A 30 12.20 -16.81 11.90
C GLN A 30 11.65 -16.18 10.62
N VAL A 31 12.51 -15.89 9.65
CA VAL A 31 12.16 -15.23 8.39
C VAL A 31 12.04 -16.21 7.22
N ASP A 32 12.21 -17.51 7.46
CA ASP A 32 12.06 -18.51 6.41
C ASP A 32 10.59 -18.63 5.98
N LEU A 33 10.32 -18.21 4.75
CA LEU A 33 8.99 -18.22 4.15
C LEU A 33 8.39 -19.63 4.06
N LYS A 34 9.21 -20.70 4.09
CA LYS A 34 8.73 -22.09 4.06
C LYS A 34 8.04 -22.51 5.36
N HIS A 35 8.29 -21.81 6.46
CA HIS A 35 7.68 -22.13 7.75
C HIS A 35 6.28 -21.54 7.92
N ILE A 36 5.84 -20.65 7.02
CA ILE A 36 4.52 -20.02 7.13
C ILE A 36 3.44 -21.03 6.74
N PRO A 37 2.58 -21.46 7.69
CA PRO A 37 1.52 -22.40 7.37
C PRO A 37 0.43 -21.69 6.59
N VAL A 38 0.15 -22.13 5.36
CA VAL A 38 -0.91 -21.55 4.53
C VAL A 38 -2.18 -22.39 4.64
N GLU A 39 -3.31 -21.74 4.85
CA GLU A 39 -4.61 -22.38 4.95
C GLU A 39 -4.99 -23.11 3.66
N THR A 40 -5.48 -24.35 3.80
CA THR A 40 -5.75 -25.23 2.64
C THR A 40 -6.86 -24.69 1.75
N TYR A 41 -7.85 -24.02 2.33
CA TYR A 41 -9.00 -23.45 1.62
C TYR A 41 -8.93 -21.93 1.53
N SER A 42 -7.72 -21.37 1.57
CA SER A 42 -7.52 -19.94 1.45
C SER A 42 -7.99 -19.41 0.09
N MET A 43 -8.52 -18.18 0.09
CA MET A 43 -8.76 -17.43 -1.16
C MET A 43 -7.49 -16.74 -1.68
N TRP A 44 -6.38 -16.85 -0.94
CA TRP A 44 -5.07 -16.45 -1.41
C TRP A 44 -4.48 -17.51 -2.33
N GLU A 45 -4.10 -17.10 -3.53
CA GLU A 45 -3.38 -17.93 -4.48
C GLU A 45 -1.94 -17.44 -4.59
N ARG A 46 -0.98 -18.34 -4.36
CA ARG A 46 0.44 -18.03 -4.56
C ARG A 46 0.73 -17.93 -6.05
N ARG A 47 1.07 -16.74 -6.53
CA ARG A 47 1.40 -16.48 -7.94
C ARG A 47 2.90 -16.57 -8.13
N GLN A 48 3.33 -17.51 -8.97
CA GLN A 48 4.74 -17.70 -9.29
C GLN A 48 5.02 -17.59 -10.78
N ILE A 49 6.12 -16.93 -11.13
CA ILE A 49 6.59 -16.81 -12.50
C ILE A 49 7.45 -18.03 -12.84
N THR A 50 7.18 -18.66 -13.98
CA THR A 50 8.03 -19.72 -14.52
C THR A 50 9.06 -19.10 -15.47
N ARG A 51 10.35 -19.25 -15.16
CA ARG A 51 11.43 -18.84 -16.06
C ARG A 51 11.36 -19.71 -17.33
N ARG A 52 11.05 -19.09 -18.48
CA ARG A 52 11.21 -19.63 -19.85
C ARG A 52 10.07 -20.49 -20.43
N ASP A 53 8.85 -20.39 -19.93
CA ASP A 53 7.72 -21.00 -20.64
C ASP A 53 7.33 -20.16 -21.86
N LYS A 54 7.47 -20.75 -23.05
CA LYS A 54 6.90 -20.21 -24.30
C LYS A 54 5.41 -20.55 -24.35
N THR A 55 4.62 -19.94 -23.48
CA THR A 55 3.18 -20.15 -23.47
C THR A 55 2.55 -19.38 -24.62
N ILE A 56 1.80 -20.08 -25.48
CA ILE A 56 0.93 -19.43 -26.46
C ILE A 56 -0.28 -18.89 -25.69
N LEU A 57 -0.36 -17.57 -25.54
CA LEU A 57 -1.47 -16.92 -24.87
C LEU A 57 -2.59 -16.68 -25.89
N THR A 58 -3.72 -17.37 -25.70
CA THR A 58 -4.91 -17.23 -26.56
C THR A 58 -5.98 -16.31 -25.99
N ASP A 59 -5.89 -16.01 -24.69
CA ASP A 59 -6.81 -15.12 -23.98
C ASP A 59 -6.29 -13.67 -24.02
N GLU A 60 -7.16 -12.71 -24.35
CA GLU A 60 -6.77 -11.29 -24.50
C GLU A 60 -6.27 -10.68 -23.19
N LYS A 61 -6.87 -11.05 -22.05
CA LYS A 61 -6.48 -10.57 -20.74
C LYS A 61 -5.10 -11.13 -20.36
N ALA A 62 -4.92 -12.44 -20.50
CA ALA A 62 -3.63 -13.09 -20.25
C ALA A 62 -2.51 -12.52 -21.15
N LEU A 63 -2.82 -12.20 -22.41
CA LEU A 63 -1.88 -11.53 -23.32
C LEU A 63 -1.50 -10.13 -22.83
N LYS A 64 -2.48 -9.34 -22.41
CA LYS A 64 -2.26 -8.00 -21.86
C LYS A 64 -1.41 -8.04 -20.58
N ASP A 65 -1.73 -8.94 -19.66
CA ASP A 65 -0.98 -9.12 -18.41
C ASP A 65 0.47 -9.53 -18.70
N ALA A 66 0.70 -10.39 -19.70
CA ALA A 66 2.05 -10.77 -20.13
C ALA A 66 2.81 -9.61 -20.80
N GLN A 67 2.14 -8.73 -21.55
CA GLN A 67 2.75 -7.53 -22.12
C GLN A 67 3.17 -6.53 -21.03
N GLU A 68 2.31 -6.32 -20.04
CA GLU A 68 2.61 -5.45 -18.89
C GLU A 68 3.78 -6.03 -18.07
N LEU A 69 3.77 -7.34 -17.78
CA LEU A 69 4.86 -8.03 -17.09
C LEU A 69 6.19 -7.95 -17.86
N PHE A 70 6.16 -8.09 -19.19
CA PHE A 70 7.36 -7.93 -20.02
C PHE A 70 7.94 -6.52 -19.88
N GLY A 71 7.10 -5.48 -19.96
CA GLY A 71 7.52 -4.10 -19.78
C GLY A 71 8.14 -3.86 -18.40
N GLU A 72 7.55 -4.44 -17.36
CA GLU A 72 8.06 -4.37 -15.99
C GLU A 72 9.43 -5.07 -15.86
N GLN A 73 9.57 -6.29 -16.35
CA GLN A 73 10.82 -7.06 -16.30
C GLN A 73 11.96 -6.39 -17.08
N GLN A 74 11.66 -5.74 -18.21
CA GLN A 74 12.65 -4.98 -18.98
C GLN A 74 13.08 -3.68 -18.29
N TYR A 75 12.20 -3.08 -17.50
CA TYR A 75 12.51 -1.84 -16.78
C TYR A 75 13.52 -2.08 -15.65
N TYR A 76 13.44 -3.21 -14.97
CA TYR A 76 14.33 -3.58 -13.87
C TYR A 76 15.49 -4.44 -14.31
N PHE A 77 16.68 -4.16 -13.78
CA PHE A 77 17.82 -5.04 -13.94
C PHE A 77 17.52 -6.44 -13.39
N ASP A 78 18.03 -7.47 -14.07
CA ASP A 78 17.80 -8.88 -13.73
C ASP A 78 18.10 -9.24 -12.26
N PHE A 79 19.09 -8.60 -11.63
CA PHE A 79 19.43 -8.88 -10.23
C PHE A 79 18.39 -8.37 -9.22
N VAL A 80 17.48 -7.47 -9.63
CA VAL A 80 16.37 -6.96 -8.81
C VAL A 80 15.17 -7.90 -8.86
N HIS A 81 15.04 -8.70 -9.94
CA HIS A 81 13.89 -9.58 -10.18
C HIS A 81 13.59 -10.53 -9.02
N PRO A 82 14.55 -11.16 -8.32
CA PRO A 82 14.25 -12.05 -7.20
C PRO A 82 13.54 -11.37 -6.02
N VAL A 83 13.67 -10.05 -5.87
CA VAL A 83 12.97 -9.27 -4.84
C VAL A 83 11.57 -8.88 -5.30
N LEU A 84 11.35 -8.71 -6.61
CA LEU A 84 10.05 -8.30 -7.16
C LEU A 84 9.12 -9.46 -7.49
N TYR A 85 9.68 -10.61 -7.83
CA TYR A 85 8.94 -11.74 -8.38
C TYR A 85 9.16 -13.02 -7.59
N ASP A 86 8.06 -13.69 -7.27
CA ASP A 86 8.11 -15.06 -6.75
C ASP A 86 8.37 -16.01 -7.93
N ILE A 87 9.54 -16.66 -7.92
CA ILE A 87 10.00 -17.49 -9.02
C ILE A 87 9.75 -18.95 -8.69
N LYS A 88 9.03 -19.64 -9.57
CA LYS A 88 8.72 -21.05 -9.40
C LYS A 88 10.01 -21.89 -9.36
N ASN A 89 10.07 -22.83 -8.41
CA ASN A 89 11.21 -23.72 -8.16
C ASN A 89 12.52 -23.01 -7.73
N GLU A 90 12.48 -21.75 -7.32
CA GLU A 90 13.64 -21.10 -6.69
C GLU A 90 13.88 -21.75 -5.31
N PRO A 91 15.07 -22.34 -5.04
CA PRO A 91 15.32 -23.07 -3.79
C PRO A 91 15.24 -22.19 -2.55
N ASN A 92 15.63 -20.91 -2.67
CA ASN A 92 15.64 -19.92 -1.59
C ASN A 92 14.90 -18.66 -2.08
N PRO A 93 13.54 -18.67 -2.08
CA PRO A 93 12.77 -17.53 -2.53
C PRO A 93 12.96 -16.35 -1.57
N ILE A 94 13.20 -15.15 -2.10
CA ILE A 94 13.26 -13.92 -1.30
C ILE A 94 11.85 -13.40 -0.98
N ILE A 95 10.89 -13.71 -1.85
CA ILE A 95 9.50 -13.28 -1.75
C ILE A 95 8.55 -14.47 -1.98
N SER A 96 7.47 -14.51 -1.19
CA SER A 96 6.26 -15.27 -1.50
C SER A 96 5.16 -14.28 -1.88
N HIS A 97 4.68 -14.35 -3.11
CA HIS A 97 3.67 -13.45 -3.66
C HIS A 97 2.30 -14.13 -3.70
N TYR A 98 1.32 -13.53 -3.05
CA TYR A 98 -0.06 -14.02 -3.04
C TYR A 98 -1.01 -12.96 -3.61
N GLU A 99 -2.00 -13.41 -4.36
CA GLU A 99 -3.11 -12.60 -4.85
C GLU A 99 -4.43 -13.19 -4.34
N ARG A 100 -5.38 -12.34 -3.95
CA ARG A 100 -6.76 -12.78 -3.73
C ARG A 100 -7.41 -13.14 -5.05
N ARG A 101 -8.15 -14.25 -5.10
CA ARG A 101 -8.86 -14.69 -6.31
C ARG A 101 -10.09 -13.83 -6.62
N GLU A 102 -10.80 -13.39 -5.59
CA GLU A 102 -12.12 -12.77 -5.75
C GLU A 102 -12.13 -11.52 -6.64
N PRO A 103 -11.15 -10.60 -6.60
CA PRO A 103 -11.10 -9.44 -7.50
C PRO A 103 -11.03 -9.80 -9.00
N GLN A 104 -10.56 -11.01 -9.34
CA GLN A 104 -10.50 -11.48 -10.73
C GLN A 104 -11.79 -12.18 -11.19
N GLU A 105 -12.60 -12.63 -10.25
CA GLU A 105 -13.79 -13.47 -10.48
C GLU A 105 -15.10 -12.70 -10.26
N ASN A 106 -15.11 -11.75 -9.33
CA ASN A 106 -16.28 -11.06 -8.82
C ASN A 106 -16.09 -9.53 -8.84
N ASN A 107 -17.20 -8.79 -8.74
CA ASN A 107 -17.13 -7.36 -8.45
C ASN A 107 -16.86 -7.16 -6.95
N VAL A 108 -15.64 -6.78 -6.62
CA VAL A 108 -15.19 -6.50 -5.25
C VAL A 108 -15.01 -4.98 -5.09
N GLU A 109 -15.47 -4.44 -3.97
CA GLU A 109 -15.50 -2.98 -3.74
C GLU A 109 -14.80 -2.60 -2.44
N TYR A 110 -14.03 -1.52 -2.47
CA TYR A 110 -13.45 -0.84 -1.31
C TYR A 110 -14.31 0.38 -1.00
N CYS A 111 -15.08 0.32 0.08
CA CYS A 111 -16.02 1.37 0.47
C CYS A 111 -15.48 2.18 1.65
N ILE A 112 -15.41 3.50 1.50
CA ILE A 112 -14.95 4.44 2.53
C ILE A 112 -16.11 5.35 2.90
N LYS A 113 -16.56 5.28 4.14
CA LYS A 113 -17.61 6.16 4.66
C LYS A 113 -17.00 7.23 5.56
N HIS A 114 -17.27 8.50 5.27
CA HIS A 114 -16.87 9.62 6.12
C HIS A 114 -17.94 10.72 6.07
N LYS A 115 -18.57 11.01 7.21
CA LYS A 115 -19.66 11.98 7.32
C LYS A 115 -20.80 11.62 6.34
N ASN A 116 -21.25 12.59 5.55
CA ASN A 116 -22.35 12.41 4.61
C ASN A 116 -21.90 11.91 3.23
N LYS A 117 -20.66 11.43 3.09
CA LYS A 117 -20.12 10.92 1.83
C LYS A 117 -19.70 9.46 1.97
N GLU A 118 -19.97 8.69 0.92
CA GLU A 118 -19.47 7.34 0.75
C GLU A 118 -18.71 7.29 -0.58
N TYR A 119 -17.47 6.81 -0.53
CA TYR A 119 -16.61 6.62 -1.68
C TYR A 119 -16.53 5.13 -1.97
N ILE A 120 -16.77 4.74 -3.22
CA ILE A 120 -16.79 3.34 -3.67
C ILE A 120 -15.78 3.18 -4.80
N LEU A 121 -14.82 2.27 -4.61
CA LEU A 121 -13.78 1.96 -5.58
C LEU A 121 -13.85 0.48 -5.94
N ARG A 122 -13.71 0.17 -7.23
CA ARG A 122 -13.58 -1.22 -7.68
C ARG A 122 -12.19 -1.74 -7.32
N ILE A 123 -12.12 -2.90 -6.69
CA ILE A 123 -10.85 -3.56 -6.38
C ILE A 123 -10.40 -4.37 -7.60
N ASP A 124 -9.28 -3.99 -8.20
CA ASP A 124 -8.63 -4.76 -9.27
C ASP A 124 -7.82 -5.93 -8.71
N ALA A 125 -7.13 -5.70 -7.59
CA ALA A 125 -6.29 -6.71 -6.96
C ALA A 125 -6.10 -6.43 -5.47
N ILE A 126 -5.94 -7.50 -4.69
CA ILE A 126 -5.44 -7.46 -3.32
C ILE A 126 -4.24 -8.39 -3.27
N ASN A 127 -3.07 -7.82 -3.03
CA ASN A 127 -1.79 -8.53 -3.12
C ASN A 127 -1.14 -8.57 -1.75
N LEU A 128 -0.57 -9.72 -1.40
CA LEU A 128 0.16 -9.93 -0.16
C LEU A 128 1.55 -10.48 -0.50
N ASN A 129 2.55 -9.65 -0.23
CA ASN A 129 3.95 -10.00 -0.43
C ASN A 129 4.61 -10.25 0.92
N LEU A 130 5.22 -11.42 1.08
CA LEU A 130 5.98 -11.78 2.29
C LEU A 130 7.44 -11.97 1.90
N TYR A 131 8.32 -11.23 2.56
CA TYR A 131 9.75 -11.20 2.28
C TYR A 131 10.53 -11.99 3.33
N ALA A 132 11.59 -12.66 2.88
CA ALA A 132 12.55 -13.39 3.71
C ALA A 132 13.40 -12.48 4.63
N THR A 133 12.98 -11.22 4.81
CA THR A 133 13.51 -10.27 5.80
C THR A 133 12.61 -10.16 7.04
N GLY A 134 11.50 -10.91 7.10
CA GLY A 134 10.51 -10.81 8.18
C GLY A 134 9.53 -9.65 8.01
N VAL A 135 9.45 -9.09 6.80
CA VAL A 135 8.57 -7.98 6.41
C VAL A 135 7.54 -8.48 5.41
N GLY A 136 6.35 -7.90 5.45
CA GLY A 136 5.33 -8.10 4.42
C GLY A 136 4.70 -6.78 4.00
N VAL A 137 4.06 -6.80 2.83
CA VAL A 137 3.30 -5.68 2.29
C VAL A 137 1.96 -6.21 1.79
N LEU A 138 0.86 -5.74 2.40
CA LEU A 138 -0.49 -5.94 1.90
C LEU A 138 -0.86 -4.72 1.05
N SER A 139 -1.29 -4.93 -0.20
CA SER A 139 -1.55 -3.86 -1.16
C SER A 139 -2.95 -3.98 -1.75
N PHE A 140 -3.65 -2.85 -1.86
CA PHE A 140 -4.97 -2.75 -2.48
C PHE A 140 -4.88 -1.93 -3.76
N TYR A 141 -5.28 -2.49 -4.89
CA TYR A 141 -5.28 -1.83 -6.20
C TYR A 141 -6.72 -1.44 -6.56
N LEU A 142 -6.99 -0.13 -6.63
CA LEU A 142 -8.34 0.41 -6.58
C LEU A 142 -8.59 1.37 -7.76
N ALA A 143 -9.65 1.12 -8.52
CA ALA A 143 -10.10 1.96 -9.63
C ALA A 143 -11.31 2.81 -9.22
N ASN A 144 -11.22 4.13 -9.42
CA ASN A 144 -12.34 5.05 -9.29
C ASN A 144 -13.01 5.25 -10.65
N GLU A 145 -14.19 4.65 -10.82
CA GLU A 145 -14.94 4.66 -12.08
C GLU A 145 -16.26 5.45 -11.97
N LEU A 146 -16.49 6.09 -10.82
CA LEU A 146 -17.74 6.79 -10.53
C LEU A 146 -17.58 8.29 -10.78
N GLU A 147 -18.43 8.81 -11.68
CA GLU A 147 -18.39 10.19 -12.16
C GLU A 147 -18.57 11.19 -11.01
N GLU A 148 -19.43 10.90 -10.05
CA GLU A 148 -19.67 11.73 -8.86
C GLU A 148 -18.44 11.84 -7.94
N GLN A 149 -17.45 10.96 -8.09
CA GLN A 149 -16.20 10.94 -7.34
C GLN A 149 -14.98 11.41 -8.16
N LYS A 150 -15.16 11.99 -9.36
CA LYS A 150 -14.02 12.41 -10.21
C LYS A 150 -13.32 13.69 -9.76
N GLY A 151 -13.95 14.48 -8.89
CA GLY A 151 -13.51 15.81 -8.50
C GLY A 151 -12.33 15.82 -7.53
N GLU A 152 -11.57 16.91 -7.51
CA GLU A 152 -10.38 17.10 -6.67
C GLU A 152 -10.58 16.73 -5.20
N SER A 153 -11.68 17.20 -4.60
CA SER A 153 -12.02 16.94 -3.19
C SER A 153 -12.22 15.44 -2.94
N ALA A 154 -12.92 14.73 -3.83
CA ALA A 154 -13.13 13.30 -3.71
C ALA A 154 -11.82 12.51 -3.81
N ILE A 155 -10.92 12.87 -4.74
CA ILE A 155 -9.61 12.20 -4.89
C ILE A 155 -8.76 12.36 -3.63
N ARG A 156 -8.73 13.56 -3.03
CA ARG A 156 -8.03 13.82 -1.77
C ARG A 156 -8.65 13.03 -0.61
N ASP A 157 -9.96 13.05 -0.49
CA ASP A 157 -10.69 12.35 0.57
C ASP A 157 -10.50 10.83 0.48
N ILE A 158 -10.57 10.25 -0.72
CA ILE A 158 -10.26 8.84 -0.97
C ILE A 158 -8.86 8.50 -0.46
N ASN A 159 -7.85 9.29 -0.86
CA ASN A 159 -6.47 9.04 -0.46
C ASN A 159 -6.25 9.21 1.04
N GLN A 160 -6.87 10.23 1.67
CA GLN A 160 -6.69 10.49 3.10
C GLN A 160 -7.42 9.47 3.97
N TYR A 161 -8.72 9.26 3.72
CA TYR A 161 -9.55 8.42 4.57
C TYR A 161 -9.37 6.93 4.25
N GLY A 162 -9.09 6.58 2.99
CA GLY A 162 -8.83 5.21 2.58
C GLY A 162 -7.51 4.63 3.10
N ARG A 163 -6.48 5.48 3.29
CA ARG A 163 -5.17 5.03 3.78
C ARG A 163 -5.08 4.86 5.30
N ARG A 164 -5.99 5.48 6.06
CA ARG A 164 -5.96 5.43 7.52
C ARG A 164 -6.62 4.16 8.00
N ILE A 165 -5.85 3.32 8.70
CA ILE A 165 -6.27 1.97 9.10
C ILE A 165 -6.26 1.77 10.62
N MET A 166 -5.99 2.83 11.37
CA MET A 166 -6.14 2.87 12.83
C MET A 166 -6.24 4.34 13.30
N PRO A 167 -6.82 4.60 14.48
CA PRO A 167 -6.90 5.96 15.01
C PRO A 167 -5.51 6.55 15.34
N PRO A 168 -5.21 7.78 14.91
CA PRO A 168 -3.93 8.43 15.24
C PRO A 168 -3.85 8.88 16.71
N HIS A 169 -4.98 9.13 17.36
CA HIS A 169 -5.09 9.49 18.78
C HIS A 169 -6.51 9.27 19.30
N CYS A 170 -6.70 9.29 20.62
CA CYS A 170 -8.00 9.04 21.27
C CYS A 170 -9.11 10.03 20.88
N GLY A 171 -8.77 11.23 20.41
CA GLY A 171 -9.75 12.19 19.87
C GLY A 171 -10.52 11.69 18.63
N GLU A 172 -10.02 10.66 17.94
CA GLU A 172 -10.68 10.05 16.77
C GLU A 172 -11.51 8.81 17.13
N PHE A 173 -11.65 8.47 18.42
CA PHE A 173 -12.43 7.28 18.83
C PHE A 173 -13.93 7.46 18.53
N THR A 174 -14.46 8.67 18.72
CA THR A 174 -15.87 8.99 18.45
C THR A 174 -16.11 9.26 16.96
N ALA A 175 -16.86 8.38 16.28
CA ALA A 175 -17.13 8.45 14.84
C ALA A 175 -17.55 9.85 14.34
N ASN A 176 -18.52 10.49 15.00
CA ASN A 176 -19.05 11.80 14.58
C ASN A 176 -18.06 12.97 14.76
N HIS A 177 -16.95 12.75 15.47
CA HIS A 177 -15.92 13.77 15.70
C HIS A 177 -14.63 13.49 14.92
N ARG A 178 -14.60 12.43 14.10
CA ARG A 178 -13.43 12.07 13.29
C ARG A 178 -13.18 13.12 12.23
N ASN A 179 -11.94 13.59 12.16
CA ASN A 179 -11.48 14.51 11.12
C ASN A 179 -10.42 13.87 10.24
N MET A 180 -9.66 12.91 10.79
CA MET A 180 -8.53 12.28 10.11
C MET A 180 -8.85 10.86 9.64
N LEU A 181 -9.78 10.19 10.32
CA LEU A 181 -10.16 8.80 10.09
C LEU A 181 -11.54 8.68 9.43
N ALA A 182 -11.73 7.62 8.63
CA ALA A 182 -13.06 7.26 8.15
C ALA A 182 -13.98 6.86 9.33
N GLU A 183 -15.30 7.02 9.15
CA GLU A 183 -16.25 6.40 10.08
C GLU A 183 -16.20 4.88 9.95
N CYS A 184 -16.06 4.40 8.71
CA CYS A 184 -16.02 2.99 8.39
C CYS A 184 -15.28 2.75 7.08
N ILE A 185 -14.51 1.66 7.03
CA ILE A 185 -14.01 1.07 5.78
C ILE A 185 -14.57 -0.35 5.67
N SER A 186 -15.07 -0.72 4.50
CA SER A 186 -15.55 -2.09 4.24
C SER A 186 -15.11 -2.60 2.88
N LEU A 187 -14.77 -3.90 2.83
CA LEU A 187 -14.52 -4.62 1.58
C LEU A 187 -15.74 -5.48 1.27
N LYS A 188 -16.44 -5.17 0.18
CA LYS A 188 -17.65 -5.91 -0.23
C LYS A 188 -17.31 -6.87 -1.37
N GLY A 189 -18.01 -8.01 -1.44
CA GLY A 189 -17.86 -9.00 -2.52
C GLY A 189 -16.76 -10.04 -2.29
N LEU A 190 -16.14 -10.07 -1.09
CA LEU A 190 -15.18 -11.11 -0.70
C LEU A 190 -15.90 -12.39 -0.22
N HIS A 191 -15.22 -13.52 -0.36
CA HIS A 191 -15.76 -14.80 0.11
C HIS A 191 -15.87 -14.83 1.65
N ASN A 192 -16.92 -15.46 2.16
CA ASN A 192 -17.22 -15.53 3.59
C ASN A 192 -17.32 -14.15 4.30
N ASP A 193 -17.75 -13.10 3.59
CA ASP A 193 -18.08 -11.81 4.22
C ASP A 193 -19.40 -11.88 5.02
N VAL A 194 -19.41 -12.74 6.03
CA VAL A 194 -20.51 -12.92 6.98
C VAL A 194 -20.20 -12.07 8.21
N ASN A 195 -21.23 -11.44 8.80
CA ASN A 195 -21.12 -10.62 10.00
C ASN A 195 -20.11 -9.46 9.87
N LEU A 196 -20.03 -8.84 8.69
CA LEU A 196 -19.17 -7.69 8.44
C LEU A 196 -17.67 -8.00 8.68
N ARG A 197 -17.21 -9.23 8.36
CA ARG A 197 -15.84 -9.69 8.59
C ARG A 197 -14.80 -8.74 8.00
N TYR A 198 -15.04 -8.16 6.84
CA TYR A 198 -14.09 -7.22 6.22
C TYR A 198 -14.51 -5.75 6.38
N THR A 199 -15.18 -5.43 7.48
CA THR A 199 -15.56 -4.07 7.86
C THR A 199 -14.85 -3.64 9.13
N ASP A 200 -14.38 -2.40 9.16
CA ASP A 200 -13.86 -1.77 10.37
C ASP A 200 -14.49 -0.39 10.59
N SER A 201 -15.19 -0.26 11.72
CA SER A 201 -15.78 1.01 12.20
C SER A 201 -14.90 1.70 13.26
N TYR A 202 -13.73 1.14 13.53
CA TYR A 202 -12.76 1.54 14.54
C TYR A 202 -13.39 1.66 15.92
N ASP A 203 -13.92 0.54 16.44
CA ASP A 203 -14.61 0.46 17.74
C ASP A 203 -13.61 0.58 18.91
N TYR A 204 -13.16 1.82 19.13
CA TYR A 204 -12.29 2.22 20.23
C TYR A 204 -13.08 3.01 21.27
N SER A 205 -12.80 2.80 22.56
CA SER A 205 -13.34 3.65 23.62
C SER A 205 -12.32 3.98 24.71
N ILE A 206 -12.54 5.13 25.36
CA ILE A 206 -11.73 5.57 26.51
C ILE A 206 -12.12 4.80 27.77
N ASP A 207 -13.40 4.41 27.87
CA ASP A 207 -13.98 3.77 29.06
C ASP A 207 -13.85 2.23 29.08
N GLY A 208 -13.21 1.65 28.06
CA GLY A 208 -12.97 0.20 27.94
C GLY A 208 -14.22 -0.63 27.64
N LYS A 209 -15.32 0.00 27.22
CA LYS A 209 -16.56 -0.70 26.85
C LYS A 209 -16.59 -1.21 25.41
N SER A 210 -15.70 -0.71 24.56
CA SER A 210 -15.56 -1.15 23.16
C SER A 210 -14.57 -2.30 23.02
N GLN A 211 -14.46 -2.86 21.81
CA GLN A 211 -13.49 -3.91 21.49
C GLN A 211 -12.04 -3.47 21.77
N PHE A 212 -11.71 -2.21 21.49
CA PHE A 212 -10.37 -1.65 21.69
C PHE A 212 -10.40 -0.45 22.66
N GLY A 213 -9.30 -0.26 23.38
CA GLY A 213 -9.12 0.82 24.35
C GLY A 213 -7.77 1.55 24.23
N LEU A 214 -7.42 2.31 25.28
CA LEU A 214 -6.20 3.11 25.32
C LEU A 214 -4.90 2.29 25.33
N SER A 215 -4.96 1.02 25.71
CA SER A 215 -3.83 0.09 25.67
C SER A 215 -3.58 -0.49 24.27
N ASP A 216 -4.59 -0.45 23.39
CA ASP A 216 -4.57 -1.13 22.09
C ASP A 216 -3.94 -0.24 21.01
N THR A 217 -2.67 0.10 21.24
CA THR A 217 -1.89 0.88 20.28
C THR A 217 -1.39 0.02 19.12
N TRP A 218 -1.23 0.64 17.95
CA TRP A 218 -0.67 0.01 16.75
C TRP A 218 -1.41 -1.24 16.25
N GLN A 219 -2.71 -1.35 16.54
CA GLN A 219 -3.55 -2.42 16.01
C GLN A 219 -4.00 -2.08 14.58
N PRO A 220 -3.63 -2.88 13.58
CA PRO A 220 -4.13 -2.67 12.21
C PRO A 220 -5.62 -2.95 12.14
N ALA A 221 -6.31 -2.35 11.15
CA ALA A 221 -7.73 -2.55 10.95
C ALA A 221 -8.14 -4.03 10.88
N THR A 222 -9.34 -4.33 11.36
CA THR A 222 -10.00 -5.64 11.39
C THR A 222 -10.02 -6.30 10.02
N PHE A 223 -10.35 -5.56 8.95
CA PHE A 223 -10.32 -6.12 7.60
C PHE A 223 -8.91 -6.56 7.17
N ILE A 224 -7.85 -5.83 7.57
CA ILE A 224 -6.45 -6.20 7.31
C ILE A 224 -6.07 -7.46 8.07
N ARG A 225 -6.39 -7.52 9.37
CA ARG A 225 -6.11 -8.69 10.20
C ARG A 225 -6.80 -9.93 9.65
N ASN A 226 -8.08 -9.81 9.28
CA ASN A 226 -8.86 -10.92 8.76
C ASN A 226 -8.36 -11.38 7.39
N LEU A 227 -7.96 -10.46 6.51
CA LEU A 227 -7.31 -10.82 5.23
C LEU A 227 -6.04 -11.64 5.45
N ILE A 228 -5.21 -11.29 6.44
CA ILE A 228 -3.97 -12.01 6.74
C ILE A 228 -4.26 -13.34 7.43
N GLU A 229 -5.22 -13.37 8.35
CA GLU A 229 -5.70 -14.59 9.00
C GLU A 229 -6.20 -15.61 7.97
N ASP A 230 -6.90 -15.16 6.92
CA ASP A 230 -7.34 -16.05 5.83
C ASP A 230 -6.17 -16.72 5.09
N LEU A 231 -4.97 -16.13 5.09
CA LEU A 231 -3.76 -16.80 4.57
C LEU A 231 -3.21 -17.76 5.62
N SER A 232 -2.99 -17.27 6.84
CA SER A 232 -2.30 -17.99 7.90
C SER A 232 -2.72 -17.45 9.28
N PRO A 233 -3.55 -18.17 10.06
CA PRO A 233 -3.99 -17.75 11.39
C PRO A 233 -2.84 -17.63 12.40
N SER A 234 -1.74 -18.34 12.18
CA SER A 234 -0.55 -18.29 13.04
C SER A 234 0.31 -17.04 12.82
N LEU A 235 0.08 -16.30 11.73
CA LEU A 235 0.90 -15.17 11.34
C LEU A 235 0.48 -13.91 12.10
N ILE A 236 1.32 -13.47 13.05
CA ILE A 236 1.10 -12.19 13.73
C ILE A 236 1.75 -11.09 12.92
N VAL A 237 0.98 -10.03 12.65
CA VAL A 237 1.44 -8.86 11.91
C VAL A 237 1.40 -7.60 12.74
N ILE A 238 2.43 -6.77 12.61
CA ILE A 238 2.57 -5.51 13.33
C ILE A 238 3.01 -4.44 12.33
N PRO A 239 2.29 -3.30 12.23
CA PRO A 239 2.71 -2.20 11.36
C PRO A 239 4.15 -1.76 11.67
N ILE A 240 4.91 -1.39 10.64
CA ILE A 240 6.34 -1.09 10.81
C ILE A 240 6.76 0.32 10.42
N ILE A 241 6.05 0.99 9.51
CA ILE A 241 6.48 2.31 9.01
C ILE A 241 5.69 3.46 9.65
N ASP A 242 4.36 3.39 9.60
CA ASP A 242 3.48 4.51 9.90
C ASP A 242 2.11 3.95 10.35
N ASP A 243 1.25 4.77 10.98
CA ASP A 243 -0.13 4.41 11.36
C ASP A 243 -1.09 4.37 10.15
N ARG A 244 -0.55 4.69 8.97
CA ARG A 244 -1.26 4.79 7.69
C ARG A 244 -0.62 3.88 6.66
N MET A 245 -1.44 3.46 5.70
CA MET A 245 -0.95 2.93 4.43
C MET A 245 -0.27 4.04 3.61
N LEU A 246 0.74 3.67 2.84
CA LEU A 246 1.33 4.55 1.83
C LEU A 246 0.43 4.63 0.60
N VAL A 247 0.47 5.74 -0.13
CA VAL A 247 -0.43 6.01 -1.26
C VAL A 247 0.35 6.09 -2.57
N ASN A 248 0.00 5.28 -3.56
CA ASN A 248 0.31 5.56 -4.96
C ASN A 248 -0.98 5.96 -5.66
N CYS A 249 -1.03 7.13 -6.30
CA CYS A 249 -2.24 7.61 -6.95
C CYS A 249 -1.96 8.16 -8.35
N TRP A 250 -2.75 7.74 -9.32
CA TRP A 250 -2.85 8.39 -10.62
C TRP A 250 -4.20 9.11 -10.71
N TYR A 251 -4.19 10.36 -11.18
CA TYR A 251 -5.39 11.16 -11.38
C TYR A 251 -5.37 11.79 -12.77
N SER A 252 -6.40 11.50 -13.58
CA SER A 252 -6.58 12.15 -14.87
C SER A 252 -7.59 13.29 -14.76
N ASN A 253 -7.17 14.49 -15.16
CA ASN A 253 -8.03 15.67 -15.19
C ASN A 253 -7.53 16.67 -16.24
N ASN A 254 -8.30 16.86 -17.31
CA ASN A 254 -7.92 17.76 -18.41
C ASN A 254 -7.75 19.22 -17.98
N ASP A 255 -8.61 19.73 -17.08
CA ASP A 255 -8.58 21.12 -16.66
C ASP A 255 -7.33 21.41 -15.83
N LEU A 256 -7.00 20.52 -14.91
CA LEU A 256 -5.78 20.63 -14.11
C LEU A 256 -4.53 20.46 -14.96
N ALA A 257 -4.51 19.49 -15.86
CA ALA A 257 -3.41 19.29 -16.79
C ALA A 257 -3.19 20.52 -17.70
N MET A 258 -4.26 21.24 -18.06
CA MET A 258 -4.15 22.51 -18.79
C MET A 258 -3.51 23.60 -17.93
N LYS A 259 -3.90 23.72 -16.66
CA LYS A 259 -3.27 24.67 -15.71
C LYS A 259 -1.79 24.37 -15.50
N VAL A 260 -1.40 23.09 -15.45
CA VAL A 260 0.02 22.68 -15.43
C VAL A 260 0.76 23.19 -16.67
N LYS A 261 0.14 23.11 -17.86
CA LYS A 261 0.74 23.57 -19.12
C LYS A 261 0.87 25.09 -19.19
N SER A 262 -0.17 25.84 -18.78
CA SER A 262 -0.24 27.29 -18.91
C SER A 262 0.53 28.03 -17.81
N ASP A 263 0.36 27.61 -16.56
CA ASP A 263 0.74 28.36 -15.36
C ASP A 263 1.45 27.45 -14.32
N SER A 264 2.41 26.64 -14.78
CA SER A 264 3.07 25.60 -13.96
C SER A 264 3.54 26.11 -12.58
N ASN A 265 4.20 27.27 -12.53
CA ASN A 265 4.72 27.82 -11.26
C ASN A 265 3.59 28.16 -10.27
N GLU A 266 2.49 28.72 -10.74
CA GLU A 266 1.32 29.00 -9.90
C GLU A 266 0.67 27.70 -9.45
N PHE A 267 0.51 26.76 -10.38
CA PHE A 267 -0.07 25.45 -10.09
C PHE A 267 0.72 24.67 -9.04
N ILE A 268 2.05 24.58 -9.17
CA ILE A 268 2.91 23.85 -8.22
C ILE A 268 2.85 24.47 -6.83
N ASN A 269 2.66 25.79 -6.72
CA ASN A 269 2.52 26.47 -5.43
C ASN A 269 1.07 26.53 -4.92
N SER A 270 0.12 25.91 -5.63
CA SER A 270 -1.29 25.88 -5.24
C SER A 270 -1.53 24.97 -4.05
N ASP A 271 -2.57 25.31 -3.27
CA ASP A 271 -3.02 24.48 -2.15
C ASP A 271 -3.53 23.12 -2.63
N PHE A 272 -4.13 23.04 -3.82
CA PHE A 272 -4.53 21.76 -4.43
C PHE A 272 -3.32 20.82 -4.58
N TRP A 273 -2.28 21.27 -5.28
CA TRP A 273 -1.13 20.41 -5.58
C TRP A 273 -0.43 19.98 -4.30
N TYR A 274 -0.23 20.91 -3.36
CA TYR A 274 0.32 20.57 -2.05
C TYR A 274 -0.53 19.50 -1.34
N LYS A 275 -1.84 19.71 -1.20
CA LYS A 275 -2.73 18.77 -0.51
C LYS A 275 -2.78 17.42 -1.23
N TYR A 276 -2.72 17.38 -2.55
CA TYR A 276 -2.70 16.13 -3.31
C TYR A 276 -1.39 15.34 -3.09
N VAL A 277 -0.24 16.03 -3.16
CA VAL A 277 1.09 15.42 -2.96
C VAL A 277 1.28 14.95 -1.52
N PHE A 278 0.91 15.75 -0.53
CA PHE A 278 1.04 15.42 0.89
C PHE A 278 -0.17 14.66 1.47
N VAL A 279 -1.17 14.39 0.63
CA VAL A 279 -2.39 13.64 0.98
C VAL A 279 -3.09 14.28 2.20
N ASP A 280 -3.27 15.59 2.14
CA ASP A 280 -4.05 16.35 3.10
C ASP A 280 -5.51 16.41 2.62
N SER A 281 -6.46 16.32 3.56
CA SER A 281 -7.88 16.51 3.29
C SER A 281 -8.34 17.90 3.72
N GLY A 282 -9.60 18.23 3.42
CA GLY A 282 -10.22 19.50 3.77
C GLY A 282 -10.15 20.54 2.65
N ASP A 283 -11.16 21.40 2.62
CA ASP A 283 -11.38 22.36 1.54
C ASP A 283 -10.97 23.79 1.92
N ASN A 284 -10.65 24.05 3.19
CA ASN A 284 -10.22 25.38 3.64
C ASN A 284 -8.69 25.52 3.59
N ASP A 285 -8.21 26.75 3.45
CA ASP A 285 -6.77 27.07 3.44
C ASP A 285 -6.09 26.65 4.76
N TYR A 286 -6.81 26.72 5.88
CA TYR A 286 -6.33 26.28 7.19
C TYR A 286 -6.15 24.77 7.32
N ASP A 287 -6.71 23.98 6.39
CA ASP A 287 -6.59 22.52 6.40
C ASP A 287 -5.24 22.05 5.83
N VAL A 288 -4.44 22.95 5.23
CA VAL A 288 -3.08 22.63 4.79
C VAL A 288 -2.19 22.35 6.01
N THR A 289 -1.62 21.15 6.12
CA THR A 289 -0.88 20.78 7.34
C THR A 289 0.40 21.61 7.56
N CYS A 290 1.00 22.14 6.50
CA CYS A 290 2.12 23.07 6.58
C CYS A 290 1.68 24.54 6.46
N GLN A 291 1.48 25.19 7.61
CA GLN A 291 1.02 26.59 7.69
C GLN A 291 2.11 27.61 7.32
N ASN A 292 3.39 27.24 7.43
CA ASN A 292 4.49 28.12 7.06
C ASN A 292 4.67 28.14 5.54
N LYS A 293 4.39 29.28 4.90
CA LYS A 293 4.42 29.40 3.43
C LYS A 293 5.80 29.13 2.82
N GLU A 294 6.89 29.61 3.43
CA GLU A 294 8.24 29.41 2.91
C GLU A 294 8.64 27.94 2.95
N LEU A 295 8.38 27.28 4.08
CA LEU A 295 8.60 25.84 4.24
C LEU A 295 7.73 25.04 3.26
N ARG A 296 6.46 25.43 3.10
CA ARG A 296 5.52 24.80 2.16
C ARG A 296 6.03 24.85 0.72
N THR A 297 6.47 26.03 0.26
CA THR A 297 7.07 26.22 -1.07
C THR A 297 8.34 25.38 -1.24
N LYS A 298 9.19 25.30 -0.21
CA LYS A 298 10.37 24.43 -0.25
C LYS A 298 10.00 22.96 -0.39
N LEU A 299 9.09 22.48 0.46
CA LEU A 299 8.66 21.08 0.50
C LEU A 299 8.00 20.66 -0.82
N ILE A 300 7.10 21.47 -1.37
CA ILE A 300 6.42 21.11 -2.62
C ILE A 300 7.39 21.10 -3.80
N LYS A 301 8.35 22.03 -3.86
CA LYS A 301 9.37 22.07 -4.90
C LYS A 301 10.29 20.86 -4.84
N GLU A 302 10.71 20.44 -3.64
CA GLU A 302 11.52 19.23 -3.45
C GLU A 302 10.74 17.95 -3.77
N SER A 303 9.42 17.98 -3.59
CA SER A 303 8.53 16.83 -3.79
C SER A 303 7.91 16.77 -5.18
N THR A 304 8.17 17.74 -6.07
CA THR A 304 7.56 17.79 -7.41
C THR A 304 8.58 17.44 -8.48
N TYR A 305 8.20 16.52 -9.37
CA TYR A 305 9.00 16.15 -10.54
C TYR A 305 8.35 16.67 -11.82
N GLU A 306 8.98 17.70 -12.39
CA GLU A 306 8.43 18.57 -13.45
C GLU A 306 8.79 18.10 -14.87
N ARG A 307 9.45 16.94 -15.05
CA ARG A 307 10.01 16.51 -16.34
C ARG A 307 9.03 16.63 -17.51
N TRP A 308 7.75 16.34 -17.28
CA TRP A 308 6.70 16.29 -18.31
C TRP A 308 5.68 17.44 -18.21
N GLN A 309 6.00 18.53 -17.50
CA GLN A 309 5.05 19.61 -17.23
C GLN A 309 4.46 20.24 -18.50
N LYS A 310 5.24 20.38 -19.58
CA LYS A 310 4.76 20.94 -20.86
C LYS A 310 3.73 20.05 -21.57
N PHE A 311 3.63 18.79 -21.14
CA PHE A 311 2.60 17.84 -21.58
C PHE A 311 1.46 17.72 -20.56
N GLY A 312 1.43 18.58 -19.53
CA GLY A 312 0.37 18.60 -18.51
C GLY A 312 0.47 17.45 -17.53
N THR A 313 1.68 16.90 -17.37
CA THR A 313 1.95 15.81 -16.43
C THR A 313 2.89 16.27 -15.34
N LEU A 314 2.49 16.05 -14.08
CA LEU A 314 3.34 16.24 -12.90
C LEU A 314 3.33 15.00 -12.02
N TYR A 315 4.47 14.71 -11.43
CA TYR A 315 4.59 13.70 -10.39
C TYR A 315 4.91 14.36 -9.06
N GLY A 316 4.29 13.87 -7.99
CA GLY A 316 4.58 14.26 -6.62
C GLY A 316 5.10 13.07 -5.84
N ILE A 317 6.22 13.21 -5.14
CA ILE A 317 6.85 12.12 -4.40
C ILE A 317 7.20 12.63 -3.00
N THR A 318 6.66 11.96 -1.99
CA THR A 318 6.97 12.22 -0.57
C THR A 318 7.40 10.93 0.11
N ARG A 319 7.69 11.00 1.42
CA ARG A 319 8.01 9.82 2.23
C ARG A 319 6.87 8.79 2.38
N TYR A 320 5.63 9.15 2.02
CA TYR A 320 4.44 8.32 2.19
C TYR A 320 3.51 8.29 0.97
N SER A 321 3.86 9.01 -0.11
CA SER A 321 3.03 9.08 -1.31
C SER A 321 3.86 9.17 -2.60
N MET A 322 3.32 8.58 -3.67
CA MET A 322 3.74 8.77 -5.04
C MET A 322 2.50 9.07 -5.89
N VAL A 323 2.35 10.30 -6.35
CA VAL A 323 1.17 10.73 -7.10
C VAL A 323 1.52 11.19 -8.51
N ALA A 324 0.58 11.06 -9.44
CA ALA A 324 0.70 11.54 -10.80
C ALA A 324 -0.60 12.23 -11.23
N LEU A 325 -0.49 13.47 -11.68
CA LEU A 325 -1.56 14.20 -12.36
C LEU A 325 -1.28 14.20 -13.86
N THR A 326 -2.27 13.82 -14.66
CA THR A 326 -2.17 13.79 -16.13
C THR A 326 -3.41 14.37 -16.79
N ASP A 327 -3.36 14.61 -18.09
CA ASP A 327 -4.57 14.75 -18.89
C ASP A 327 -5.26 13.39 -19.09
N GLU A 328 -6.38 13.40 -19.82
CA GLU A 328 -7.16 12.22 -20.16
C GLU A 328 -6.85 11.65 -21.56
N GLY A 329 -5.72 12.06 -22.16
CA GLY A 329 -5.31 11.59 -23.47
C GLY A 329 -4.93 10.10 -23.49
N ASP A 330 -4.86 9.52 -24.69
CA ASP A 330 -4.60 8.08 -24.86
C ASP A 330 -3.27 7.64 -24.24
N PHE A 331 -2.22 8.46 -24.36
CA PHE A 331 -0.92 8.16 -23.75
C PHE A 331 -1.01 8.16 -22.21
N ALA A 332 -1.74 9.11 -21.62
CA ALA A 332 -1.93 9.17 -20.18
C ALA A 332 -2.72 7.95 -19.68
N LYS A 333 -3.83 7.63 -20.35
CA LYS A 333 -4.71 6.52 -19.96
C LYS A 333 -4.10 5.14 -20.20
N ASN A 334 -3.39 4.93 -21.30
CA ASN A 334 -2.92 3.59 -21.67
C ASN A 334 -1.45 3.34 -21.30
N CYS A 335 -0.62 4.37 -21.20
CA CYS A 335 0.79 4.22 -20.84
C CYS A 335 1.06 4.71 -19.42
N LEU A 336 0.72 5.96 -19.07
CA LEU A 336 1.09 6.52 -17.76
C LEU A 336 0.32 5.88 -16.60
N SER A 337 -0.99 5.64 -16.76
CA SER A 337 -1.78 4.92 -15.75
C SER A 337 -1.26 3.50 -15.55
N MET A 338 -0.87 2.83 -16.65
CA MET A 338 -0.28 1.49 -16.63
C MET A 338 1.07 1.50 -15.91
N HIS A 339 1.94 2.48 -16.18
CA HIS A 339 3.19 2.62 -15.46
C HIS A 339 2.96 2.87 -13.96
N MET A 340 2.00 3.72 -13.59
CA MET A 340 1.67 3.98 -12.18
C MET A 340 1.21 2.71 -11.45
N ARG A 341 0.47 1.81 -12.13
CA ARG A 341 -0.03 0.56 -11.53
C ARG A 341 0.95 -0.62 -11.58
N THR A 342 1.95 -0.60 -12.46
CA THR A 342 2.93 -1.71 -12.62
C THR A 342 4.36 -1.26 -12.29
N ILE A 343 5.04 -0.58 -13.22
CA ILE A 343 6.46 -0.22 -13.08
C ILE A 343 6.68 0.67 -11.87
N TYR A 344 5.97 1.78 -11.76
CA TYR A 344 6.17 2.72 -10.67
C TYR A 344 5.61 2.23 -9.34
N SER A 345 4.59 1.35 -9.34
CA SER A 345 4.14 0.67 -8.13
C SER A 345 5.24 -0.24 -7.57
N ARG A 346 5.92 -1.03 -8.41
CA ARG A 346 7.08 -1.84 -7.98
C ARG A 346 8.23 -0.99 -7.48
N MET A 347 8.51 0.15 -8.11
CA MET A 347 9.56 1.06 -7.67
C MET A 347 9.26 1.60 -6.27
N PHE A 348 8.01 1.97 -6.04
CA PHE A 348 7.56 2.45 -4.73
C PHE A 348 7.58 1.33 -3.69
N GLU A 349 7.17 0.11 -4.07
CA GLU A 349 7.22 -1.07 -3.22
C GLU A 349 8.66 -1.40 -2.77
N LEU A 350 9.63 -1.37 -3.69
CA LEU A 350 11.06 -1.57 -3.36
C LEU A 350 11.55 -0.57 -2.30
N ALA A 351 11.20 0.70 -2.43
CA ALA A 351 11.57 1.72 -1.45
C ALA A 351 10.92 1.45 -0.08
N ILE A 352 9.66 0.98 -0.07
CA ILE A 352 8.94 0.58 1.15
C ILE A 352 9.64 -0.61 1.81
N ILE A 353 9.96 -1.65 1.05
CA ILE A 353 10.58 -2.89 1.57
C ILE A 353 11.96 -2.58 2.14
N GLN A 354 12.79 -1.79 1.44
CA GLN A 354 14.10 -1.40 1.94
C GLN A 354 13.97 -0.70 3.31
N ARG A 355 13.07 0.28 3.42
CA ARG A 355 12.85 1.02 4.66
C ARG A 355 12.28 0.12 5.77
N ALA A 356 11.29 -0.72 5.46
CA ALA A 356 10.68 -1.63 6.42
C ALA A 356 11.68 -2.68 6.92
N SER A 357 12.49 -3.27 6.03
CA SER A 357 13.54 -4.22 6.39
C SER A 357 14.59 -3.59 7.30
N MET A 358 15.02 -2.36 7.01
CA MET A 358 15.93 -1.61 7.90
C MET A 358 15.33 -1.36 9.29
N LEU A 359 14.05 -1.00 9.38
CA LEU A 359 13.36 -0.81 10.66
C LEU A 359 13.21 -2.12 11.42
N ARG A 360 12.93 -3.23 10.70
CA ARG A 360 12.76 -4.56 11.30
C ARG A 360 14.06 -5.01 11.92
N PHE A 361 15.14 -4.85 11.15
CA PHE A 361 16.50 -5.12 11.55
C PHE A 361 16.91 -4.32 12.79
N SER A 362 16.64 -3.01 12.80
CA SER A 362 16.92 -2.14 13.95
C SER A 362 16.20 -2.63 15.22
N GLY A 363 14.94 -3.07 15.08
CA GLY A 363 14.18 -3.70 16.18
C GLY A 363 14.83 -5.00 16.67
N GLU A 364 15.34 -5.84 15.78
CA GLU A 364 16.05 -7.08 16.14
C GLU A 364 17.38 -6.83 16.84
N VAL A 365 18.18 -5.87 16.37
CA VAL A 365 19.43 -5.48 17.03
C VAL A 365 19.15 -5.01 18.46
N THR A 366 18.11 -4.19 18.66
CA THR A 366 17.69 -3.73 19.98
C THR A 366 17.32 -4.91 20.88
N ARG A 367 16.52 -5.87 20.38
CA ARG A 367 16.13 -7.08 21.12
C ARG A 367 17.33 -7.91 21.56
N VAL A 368 18.29 -8.11 20.66
CA VAL A 368 19.50 -8.91 20.95
C VAL A 368 20.45 -8.18 21.89
N SER A 369 20.56 -6.84 21.81
CA SER A 369 21.44 -6.06 22.70
C SER A 369 21.07 -6.10 24.18
N VAL A 370 19.80 -6.42 24.49
CA VAL A 370 19.29 -6.53 25.87
C VAL A 370 19.55 -7.92 26.48
N LEU A 371 19.95 -8.92 25.66
CA LEU A 371 20.27 -10.26 26.16
C LEU A 371 21.60 -10.25 26.94
N GLU A 372 21.61 -10.88 28.12
CA GLU A 372 22.78 -10.92 29.00
C GLU A 372 24.00 -11.60 28.33
N LYS A 373 25.18 -10.99 28.48
CA LYS A 373 26.45 -11.50 27.92
C LYS A 373 26.78 -12.87 28.51
N GLY A 374 26.95 -13.87 27.65
CA GLY A 374 27.43 -15.21 28.04
C GLY A 374 26.88 -16.36 27.21
N ASN A 375 25.88 -16.11 26.36
CA ASN A 375 25.24 -17.16 25.59
C ASN A 375 25.85 -17.27 24.18
N LYS A 376 26.36 -18.44 23.79
CA LYS A 376 26.89 -18.74 22.44
C LYS A 376 25.86 -18.42 21.33
N ILE A 377 24.58 -18.56 21.68
CA ILE A 377 23.40 -18.19 20.90
C ILE A 377 23.36 -16.70 20.53
N ILE A 378 23.89 -15.81 21.38
CA ILE A 378 23.94 -14.36 21.09
C ILE A 378 24.94 -14.07 19.98
N ALA A 379 26.10 -14.71 19.98
CA ALA A 379 27.10 -14.56 18.92
C ALA A 379 26.57 -15.10 17.58
N GLU A 380 25.85 -16.23 17.60
CA GLU A 380 25.19 -16.81 16.41
C GLU A 380 24.04 -15.93 15.91
N ARG A 381 23.22 -15.36 16.81
CA ARG A 381 22.17 -14.39 16.46
C ARG A 381 22.75 -13.12 15.86
N ILE A 382 23.82 -12.56 16.44
CA ILE A 382 24.52 -11.39 15.89
C ILE A 382 25.11 -11.73 14.52
N GLY A 383 25.73 -12.90 14.35
CA GLY A 383 26.25 -13.36 13.06
C GLY A 383 25.18 -13.52 11.98
N SER A 384 24.02 -14.09 12.34
CA SER A 384 22.86 -14.18 11.43
C SER A 384 22.33 -12.80 11.06
N ILE A 385 22.23 -11.88 12.01
CA ILE A 385 21.82 -10.48 11.79
C ILE A 385 22.75 -9.83 10.75
N TYR A 386 24.07 -9.91 10.92
CA TYR A 386 25.01 -9.34 9.94
C TYR A 386 24.88 -9.95 8.54
N LYS A 387 24.54 -11.23 8.43
CA LYS A 387 24.39 -11.92 7.15
C LYS A 387 23.11 -11.54 6.40
N GLU A 388 22.03 -11.22 7.12
CA GLU A 388 20.76 -10.80 6.51
C GLU A 388 20.72 -9.30 6.18
N TYR A 389 21.69 -8.51 6.65
CA TYR A 389 21.77 -7.06 6.40
C TYR A 389 22.56 -6.67 5.14
N ILE A 390 23.56 -7.47 4.77
CA ILE A 390 24.43 -7.29 3.59
C ILE A 390 23.88 -8.12 2.45
#